data_AF-A0A4S1C9L4-F1
#
_entry.id   AF-A0A4S1C9L4-F1
#
_cell.length_a   1.000
_cell.length_b   1.000
_cell.length_c   1.000
_cell.angle_alpha   90.00
_cell.angle_beta   90.00
_cell.angle_gamma   90.00
#
_symmetry.space_group_name_H-M   'P 1'
#
loop_
_entity.id
_entity.type
_entity.pdbx_description
1 polymer ?
#
loop_
_entity_poly.entity_id
_entity_poly.type
_entity_poly.pdbx_seq_one_letter_code
_entity_poly.pdbx_strand_id
1 'polypeptide(L)'
;MDLDYTSLLAGISITAVAGWIGSFFGLRKDERTVQMEQVTKERTKWRENIRKLTEEIVATYLGHTPTKPQAEKIATCRSRLATSLNPKDHSDNELLEHFDMLFKGERTDITLFTHRIALLLKHDWERVKWECTPIYIKPFLVFSKNQRLRRRSDYREIGPKI
;
A
#
# COMPACT_ATOMS: atom_id res chain seq x y z
N MET A 1 -11.84 -51.33 36.92
CA MET A 1 -11.21 -50.42 35.95
C MET A 1 -10.57 -49.32 36.80
N ASP A 2 -9.30 -49.49 37.13
CA ASP A 2 -8.59 -48.48 37.91
C ASP A 2 -8.16 -47.39 36.93
N LEU A 3 -8.87 -46.26 36.99
CA LEU A 3 -8.47 -45.07 36.25
C LEU A 3 -7.14 -44.61 36.83
N ASP A 4 -6.07 -44.77 36.06
CA ASP A 4 -4.74 -44.33 36.44
C ASP A 4 -4.76 -42.81 36.57
N TYR A 5 -4.69 -42.30 37.80
CA TYR A 5 -4.73 -40.88 38.12
C TYR A 5 -3.66 -40.09 37.37
N THR A 6 -2.54 -40.72 36.99
CA THR A 6 -1.50 -40.11 36.17
C THR A 6 -1.98 -39.85 34.74
N SER A 7 -2.70 -40.79 34.14
CA SER A 7 -3.29 -40.64 32.81
C SER A 7 -4.40 -39.57 32.78
N LEU A 8 -5.16 -39.45 33.88
CA LEU A 8 -6.23 -38.47 34.02
C LEU A 8 -5.66 -37.05 34.17
N LEU A 9 -4.62 -36.88 35.01
CA LEU A 9 -3.91 -35.60 35.16
C LEU A 9 -3.17 -35.20 33.86
N ALA A 10 -2.56 -36.15 33.16
CA ALA A 10 -1.96 -35.92 31.85
C ALA A 10 -3.01 -35.45 30.82
N GLY A 11 -4.18 -36.09 30.77
CA GLY A 11 -5.27 -35.68 29.88
C GLY A 11 -5.80 -34.27 30.17
N ILE A 12 -6.01 -33.92 31.44
CA ILE A 12 -6.47 -32.59 31.85
C ILE A 12 -5.42 -31.52 31.52
N SER A 13 -4.15 -31.77 31.83
CA SER A 13 -3.07 -30.81 31.56
C SER A 13 -2.87 -30.55 30.07
N ILE A 14 -2.91 -31.58 29.23
CA ILE A 14 -2.84 -31.43 27.77
C ILE A 14 -4.03 -30.61 27.26
N THR A 15 -5.24 -30.89 27.74
CA THR A 15 -6.45 -30.17 27.33
C THR A 15 -6.42 -28.71 27.78
N ALA A 16 -5.95 -28.43 28.99
CA ALA A 16 -5.79 -27.07 29.51
C ALA A 16 -4.76 -26.26 28.72
N VAL A 17 -3.61 -26.87 28.40
CA VAL A 17 -2.57 -26.22 27.58
C VAL A 17 -3.07 -25.99 26.15
N ALA A 18 -3.74 -26.98 25.54
CA ALA A 18 -4.33 -26.84 24.21
C ALA A 18 -5.41 -25.74 24.18
N GLY A 19 -6.25 -25.65 25.21
CA GLY A 19 -7.26 -24.61 25.36
C GLY A 19 -6.65 -23.22 25.54
N TRP A 20 -5.59 -23.10 26.34
CA TRP A 20 -4.86 -21.85 26.53
C TRP A 20 -4.18 -21.37 25.24
N ILE A 21 -3.50 -22.28 24.53
CA ILE A 21 -2.89 -22.00 23.22
C ILE A 21 -3.98 -21.59 22.22
N GLY A 22 -5.08 -22.33 22.14
CA GLY A 22 -6.20 -22.03 21.25
C GLY A 22 -6.82 -20.65 21.53
N SER A 23 -7.07 -20.33 22.80
CA SER A 23 -7.60 -19.03 23.22
C SER A 23 -6.63 -17.88 22.90
N PHE A 24 -5.33 -18.06 23.15
CA PHE A 24 -4.29 -17.08 22.85
C PHE A 24 -4.16 -16.80 21.35
N PHE A 25 -4.24 -17.83 20.50
CA PHE A 25 -4.26 -17.66 19.05
C PHE A 25 -5.59 -17.06 18.55
N GLY A 26 -6.71 -17.39 19.18
CA GLY A 26 -8.03 -16.82 18.88
C GLY A 26 -8.08 -15.31 19.09
N LEU A 27 -7.71 -14.84 20.28
CA LEU A 27 -7.70 -13.41 20.61
C LEU A 27 -6.82 -12.59 19.66
N ARG A 28 -5.61 -13.10 19.35
CA ARG A 28 -4.69 -12.45 18.40
C ARG A 28 -5.18 -12.43 16.96
N LYS A 29 -6.00 -13.41 16.57
CA LYS A 29 -6.60 -13.47 15.22
C LYS A 29 -7.65 -12.37 15.08
N ASP A 30 -8.49 -12.19 16.08
CA ASP A 30 -9.60 -11.23 16.03
C ASP A 30 -9.10 -9.79 16.02
N GLU A 31 -8.18 -9.44 16.93
CA GLU A 31 -7.55 -8.09 16.96
C GLU A 31 -6.88 -7.74 15.63
N ARG A 32 -6.10 -8.67 15.07
CA ARG A 32 -5.41 -8.44 13.80
C ARG A 32 -6.39 -8.33 12.64
N THR A 33 -7.48 -9.09 12.64
CA THR A 33 -8.50 -9.03 11.60
C THR A 33 -9.16 -7.65 11.60
N VAL A 34 -9.55 -7.14 12.77
CA VAL A 34 -10.14 -5.80 12.91
C VAL A 34 -9.18 -4.70 12.43
N GLN A 35 -7.91 -4.76 12.85
CA GLN A 35 -6.89 -3.79 12.42
C GLN A 35 -6.68 -3.85 10.90
N MET A 36 -6.61 -5.05 10.33
CA MET A 36 -6.46 -5.24 8.89
C MET A 36 -7.66 -4.69 8.12
N GLU A 37 -8.89 -4.89 8.60
CA GLU A 37 -10.10 -4.33 7.99
C GLU A 37 -10.11 -2.80 8.02
N GLN A 38 -9.74 -2.19 9.14
CA GLN A 38 -9.67 -0.73 9.23
C GLN A 38 -8.62 -0.14 8.27
N VAL A 39 -7.40 -0.72 8.27
CA VAL A 39 -6.32 -0.26 7.38
C VAL A 39 -6.68 -0.45 5.91
N THR A 40 -7.32 -1.56 5.55
CA THR A 40 -7.73 -1.82 4.16
C THR A 40 -8.85 -0.89 3.70
N LYS A 41 -9.78 -0.52 4.59
CA LYS A 41 -10.80 0.51 4.31
C LYS A 41 -10.17 1.87 4.06
N GLU A 42 -9.29 2.33 4.95
CA GLU A 42 -8.60 3.62 4.78
C GLU A 42 -7.73 3.66 3.52
N ARG A 43 -7.01 2.58 3.20
CA ARG A 43 -6.22 2.49 1.96
C ARG A 43 -7.08 2.47 0.71
N THR A 44 -8.26 1.85 0.76
CA THR A 44 -9.20 1.88 -0.37
C THR A 44 -9.68 3.31 -0.62
N LYS A 45 -10.01 4.04 0.46
CA LYS A 45 -10.35 5.46 0.40
C LYS A 45 -9.20 6.31 -0.12
N TRP A 46 -7.97 6.08 0.36
CA TRP A 46 -6.78 6.76 -0.12
C TRP A 46 -6.54 6.53 -1.62
N ARG A 47 -6.60 5.27 -2.11
CA ARG A 47 -6.45 4.96 -3.53
C ARG A 47 -7.49 5.66 -4.38
N GLU A 48 -8.74 5.68 -3.92
CA GLU A 48 -9.82 6.39 -4.62
C GLU A 48 -9.58 7.89 -4.68
N ASN A 49 -9.12 8.49 -3.58
CA ASN A 49 -8.74 9.90 -3.53
C ASN A 49 -7.58 10.20 -4.48
N ILE A 50 -6.57 9.33 -4.57
CA ILE A 50 -5.45 9.49 -5.52
C ILE A 50 -5.93 9.42 -6.97
N ARG A 51 -6.85 8.51 -7.31
CA ARG A 51 -7.42 8.44 -8.67
C ARG A 51 -8.17 9.70 -9.04
N LYS A 52 -9.07 10.17 -8.17
CA LYS A 52 -9.81 11.43 -8.36
C LYS A 52 -8.86 12.63 -8.47
N LEU A 53 -7.85 12.70 -7.61
CA LEU A 53 -6.82 13.74 -7.70
C LEU A 53 -6.07 13.66 -9.04
N THR A 54 -5.78 12.47 -9.55
CA THR A 54 -5.14 12.31 -10.86
C THR A 54 -6.03 12.80 -11.99
N GLU A 55 -7.31 12.47 -11.96
CA GLU A 55 -8.31 12.98 -12.93
C GLU A 55 -8.39 14.51 -12.89
N GLU A 56 -8.45 15.10 -11.69
CA GLU A 56 -8.42 16.55 -11.49
C GLU A 56 -7.14 17.19 -12.05
N ILE A 57 -5.98 16.56 -11.85
CA ILE A 57 -4.69 17.03 -12.37
C ILE A 57 -4.66 16.99 -13.89
N VAL A 58 -5.10 15.87 -14.50
CA VAL A 58 -5.16 15.73 -15.96
C VAL A 58 -6.12 16.76 -16.56
N ALA A 59 -7.31 16.93 -15.97
CA ALA A 59 -8.27 17.94 -16.43
C ALA A 59 -7.71 19.37 -16.29
N THR A 60 -7.01 19.65 -15.19
CA THR A 60 -6.37 20.95 -14.96
C THR A 60 -5.26 21.20 -15.98
N TYR A 61 -4.45 20.19 -16.30
CA TYR A 61 -3.40 20.27 -17.30
C TYR A 61 -3.96 20.52 -18.71
N LEU A 62 -4.97 19.75 -19.13
CA LEU A 62 -5.61 19.93 -20.45
C LEU A 62 -6.33 21.28 -20.59
N GLY A 63 -6.92 21.78 -19.50
CA GLY A 63 -7.55 23.10 -19.46
C GLY A 63 -6.59 24.25 -19.19
N HIS A 64 -5.30 23.97 -18.93
CA HIS A 64 -4.30 25.00 -18.70
C HIS A 64 -3.86 25.60 -20.03
N THR A 65 -4.13 26.89 -20.22
CA THR A 65 -3.69 27.64 -21.40
C THR A 65 -2.98 28.91 -20.95
N PRO A 66 -2.04 29.45 -21.76
CA PRO A 66 -1.37 30.71 -21.46
C PRO A 66 -2.35 31.86 -21.20
N THR A 67 -3.51 31.80 -21.85
CA THR A 67 -4.59 32.79 -21.76
C THR A 67 -5.46 32.64 -20.51
N LYS A 68 -5.45 31.49 -19.83
CA LYS A 68 -6.23 31.24 -18.61
C LYS A 68 -5.43 30.40 -17.61
N PRO A 69 -4.45 31.00 -16.93
CA PRO A 69 -3.63 30.30 -15.95
C PRO A 69 -4.46 29.87 -14.74
N GLN A 70 -4.54 28.56 -14.50
CA GLN A 70 -5.26 27.97 -13.36
C GLN A 70 -4.35 27.80 -12.13
N ALA A 71 -3.59 28.84 -11.76
CA ALA A 71 -2.53 28.77 -10.75
C ALA A 71 -3.04 28.27 -9.37
N GLU A 72 -4.21 28.73 -8.93
CA GLU A 72 -4.83 28.32 -7.66
C GLU A 72 -5.13 26.81 -7.63
N LYS A 73 -5.69 26.27 -8.72
CA LYS A 73 -6.00 24.84 -8.82
C LYS A 73 -4.73 24.00 -8.89
N ILE A 74 -3.71 24.47 -9.59
CA ILE A 74 -2.40 23.80 -9.65
C ILE A 74 -1.79 23.72 -8.25
N ALA A 75 -1.77 24.84 -7.51
CA ALA A 75 -1.26 24.87 -6.13
C ALA A 75 -2.05 23.95 -5.20
N THR A 76 -3.38 23.91 -5.35
CA THR A 76 -4.26 23.03 -4.58
C THR A 76 -3.96 21.56 -4.88
N CYS A 77 -3.86 21.19 -6.16
CA CYS A 77 -3.50 19.84 -6.58
C CYS A 77 -2.12 19.43 -6.08
N ARG A 78 -1.13 20.34 -6.18
CA ARG A 78 0.24 20.14 -5.69
C ARG A 78 0.24 19.84 -4.19
N SER A 79 -0.45 20.65 -3.41
CA SER A 79 -0.55 20.50 -1.95
C SER A 79 -1.21 19.17 -1.59
N ARG A 80 -2.36 18.85 -2.20
CA ARG A 80 -3.06 17.58 -1.99
C ARG A 80 -2.18 16.38 -2.35
N LEU A 81 -1.47 16.44 -3.48
CA LEU A 81 -0.56 15.39 -3.91
C LEU A 81 0.58 15.21 -2.91
N ALA A 82 1.24 16.31 -2.52
CA ALA A 82 2.33 16.28 -1.55
C ALA A 82 1.91 15.69 -0.19
N THR A 83 0.72 16.06 0.31
CA THR A 83 0.19 15.51 1.57
C THR A 83 -0.22 14.05 1.49
N SER A 84 -0.47 13.52 0.29
CA SER A 84 -0.93 12.15 0.09
C SER A 84 0.22 11.16 -0.17
N LEU A 85 1.41 11.67 -0.50
CA LEU A 85 2.60 10.89 -0.81
C LEU A 85 3.56 10.82 0.38
N ASN A 86 4.50 9.87 0.33
CA ASN A 86 5.51 9.72 1.37
C ASN A 86 6.73 10.62 1.06
N PRO A 87 7.02 11.65 1.87
CA PRO A 87 8.15 12.55 1.62
C PRO A 87 9.53 11.86 1.74
N LYS A 88 9.59 10.69 2.38
CA LYS A 88 10.82 9.91 2.53
C LYS A 88 11.07 8.94 1.37
N ASP A 89 10.12 8.78 0.46
CA ASP A 89 10.25 7.86 -0.67
C ASP A 89 10.78 8.60 -1.90
N HIS A 90 11.86 8.08 -2.50
CA HIS A 90 12.52 8.70 -3.64
C HIS A 90 11.57 8.79 -4.85
N SER A 91 10.88 7.69 -5.19
CA SER A 91 9.96 7.66 -6.33
C SER A 91 8.76 8.59 -6.15
N ASP A 92 8.27 8.75 -4.92
CA ASP A 92 7.22 9.71 -4.62
C ASP A 92 7.70 11.17 -4.79
N ASN A 93 8.94 11.47 -4.39
CA ASN A 93 9.54 12.79 -4.61
C ASN A 93 9.76 13.08 -6.11
N GLU A 94 10.21 12.10 -6.88
CA GLU A 94 10.31 12.23 -8.35
C GLU A 94 8.95 12.45 -9.01
N LEU A 95 7.87 11.87 -8.47
CA LEU A 95 6.52 12.10 -8.96
C LEU A 95 6.07 13.55 -8.68
N LEU A 96 6.39 14.07 -7.50
CA LEU A 96 6.14 15.47 -7.13
C LEU A 96 6.93 16.44 -8.01
N GLU A 97 8.20 16.14 -8.29
CA GLU A 97 9.02 16.94 -9.20
C GLU A 97 8.50 16.90 -10.63
N HIS A 98 8.08 15.72 -11.10
CA HIS A 98 7.48 15.59 -12.44
C HIS A 98 6.19 16.40 -12.57
N PHE A 99 5.38 16.49 -11.51
CA PHE A 99 4.23 17.40 -11.48
C PHE A 99 4.66 18.87 -11.67
N ASP A 100 5.70 19.32 -10.99
CA ASP A 100 6.20 20.70 -11.14
C ASP A 100 6.70 20.97 -12.55
N MET A 101 7.46 20.05 -13.13
CA MET A 101 7.94 20.15 -14.52
C MET A 101 6.78 20.21 -15.52
N LEU A 102 5.67 19.52 -15.24
CA LEU A 102 4.49 19.48 -16.08
C LEU A 102 3.83 20.87 -16.22
N PHE A 103 3.72 21.60 -15.12
CA PHE A 103 3.09 22.93 -15.10
C PHE A 103 4.06 24.09 -15.33
N LYS A 104 5.38 23.87 -15.20
CA LYS A 104 6.40 24.82 -15.66
C LYS A 104 6.60 24.81 -17.17
N GLY A 105 6.05 23.83 -17.88
CA GLY A 105 6.21 23.65 -19.33
C GLY A 105 7.52 23.00 -19.74
N GLU A 106 8.27 22.43 -18.80
CA GLU A 106 9.57 21.77 -19.03
C GLU A 106 9.43 20.31 -19.50
N ARG A 107 8.33 19.64 -19.11
CA ARG A 107 7.96 18.30 -19.59
C ARG A 107 6.46 18.24 -19.88
N THR A 108 6.07 17.57 -20.98
CA THR A 108 4.67 17.53 -21.43
C THR A 108 4.01 16.15 -21.35
N ASP A 109 4.74 15.12 -20.90
CA ASP A 109 4.25 13.74 -20.93
C ASP A 109 3.34 13.43 -19.73
N ILE A 110 2.08 13.87 -19.83
CA ILE A 110 1.01 13.53 -18.88
C ILE A 110 0.76 12.01 -18.81
N THR A 111 1.06 11.27 -19.88
CA THR A 111 0.90 9.81 -19.90
C THR A 111 1.91 9.14 -18.99
N LEU A 112 3.15 9.64 -18.99
CA LEU A 112 4.20 9.20 -18.08
C LEU A 112 3.85 9.53 -16.62
N PHE A 113 3.30 10.72 -16.36
CA PHE A 113 2.82 11.09 -15.02
C PHE A 113 1.73 10.12 -14.53
N THR A 114 0.74 9.86 -15.38
CA THR A 114 -0.35 8.90 -15.07
C THR A 114 0.20 7.49 -14.84
N HIS A 115 1.21 7.07 -15.62
CA HIS A 115 1.85 5.78 -15.44
C HIS A 115 2.59 5.67 -14.09
N ARG A 116 3.29 6.72 -13.65
CA ARG A 116 3.93 6.75 -12.31
C ARG A 116 2.90 6.61 -11.19
N ILE A 117 1.75 7.27 -11.30
CA ILE A 117 0.66 7.08 -10.33
C ILE A 117 0.11 5.65 -10.39
N ALA A 118 -0.04 5.07 -11.57
CA ALA A 118 -0.47 3.68 -11.69
C ALA A 118 0.51 2.72 -11.00
N LEU A 119 1.83 2.94 -11.13
CA LEU A 119 2.86 2.17 -10.44
C LEU A 119 2.78 2.35 -8.91
N LEU A 120 2.57 3.57 -8.42
CA LEU A 120 2.34 3.85 -7.00
C LEU A 120 1.15 3.05 -6.45
N LEU A 121 0.00 3.11 -7.13
CA LEU A 121 -1.21 2.39 -6.74
C LEU A 121 -1.02 0.87 -6.79
N LYS A 122 -0.31 0.37 -7.82
CA LYS A 122 0.04 -1.04 -7.94
C LYS A 122 0.94 -1.49 -6.80
N HIS A 123 1.93 -0.69 -6.43
CA HIS A 123 2.81 -0.99 -5.32
C HIS A 123 2.07 -1.02 -3.98
N ASP A 124 1.18 -0.05 -3.70
CA ASP A 124 0.33 -0.08 -2.50
C ASP A 124 -0.54 -1.36 -2.46
N TRP A 125 -1.16 -1.74 -3.57
CA TRP A 125 -1.96 -2.96 -3.66
C TRP A 125 -1.15 -4.22 -3.32
N GLU A 126 0.06 -4.36 -3.86
CA GLU A 126 0.93 -5.49 -3.54
C GLU A 126 1.36 -5.49 -2.07
N ARG A 127 1.58 -4.31 -1.47
CA ARG A 127 1.87 -4.17 -0.04
C ARG A 127 0.70 -4.64 0.82
N VAL A 128 -0.53 -4.24 0.48
CA VAL A 128 -1.74 -4.69 1.19
C VAL A 128 -1.88 -6.21 1.14
N LYS A 129 -1.68 -6.84 -0.03
CA LYS A 129 -1.70 -8.31 -0.14
C LYS A 129 -0.69 -8.97 0.79
N TRP A 130 0.50 -8.39 0.91
CA TRP A 130 1.53 -8.89 1.82
C TRP A 130 1.14 -8.73 3.31
N GLU A 131 0.56 -7.60 3.68
CA GLU A 131 0.09 -7.33 5.05
C GLU A 131 -1.03 -8.30 5.46
N CYS A 132 -1.95 -8.58 4.52
CA CYS A 132 -3.05 -9.52 4.69
C CYS A 132 -2.63 -10.99 4.62
N THR A 133 -1.39 -11.29 4.21
CA THR A 133 -0.89 -12.66 4.18
C THR A 133 -0.81 -13.23 5.61
N PRO A 134 -1.32 -14.45 5.87
CA PRO A 134 -1.18 -15.11 7.16
C PRO A 134 0.28 -15.36 7.53
N ILE A 135 0.62 -15.26 8.83
CA ILE A 135 2.01 -15.38 9.30
C ILE A 135 2.62 -16.74 8.92
N TYR A 136 1.85 -17.82 8.96
CA TYR A 136 2.33 -19.16 8.61
C TYR A 136 2.67 -19.33 7.11
N ILE A 137 2.12 -18.49 6.22
CA ILE A 137 2.44 -18.51 4.78
C ILE A 137 3.61 -17.55 4.44
N LYS A 138 3.82 -16.51 5.26
CA LYS A 138 4.84 -15.48 5.00
C LYS A 138 6.24 -16.06 4.73
N PRO A 139 6.80 -17.00 5.52
CA PRO A 139 8.13 -17.55 5.27
C PRO A 139 8.29 -18.08 3.85
N PHE A 140 7.34 -18.88 3.36
CA PHE A 140 7.36 -19.45 2.01
C PHE A 140 7.31 -18.38 0.91
N LEU A 141 6.53 -17.32 1.13
CA LEU A 141 6.40 -16.24 0.17
C LEU A 141 7.57 -15.25 0.19
N VAL A 142 8.26 -15.05 1.32
CA VAL A 142 9.46 -14.18 1.39
C VAL A 142 10.54 -14.66 0.41
N PHE A 143 10.71 -15.98 0.28
CA PHE A 143 11.70 -16.57 -0.62
C PHE A 143 11.29 -16.57 -2.09
N SER A 144 10.03 -16.23 -2.41
CA SER A 144 9.58 -16.12 -3.79
C SER A 144 10.33 -15.03 -4.54
N LYS A 145 10.80 -15.34 -5.76
CA LYS A 145 11.46 -14.39 -6.67
C LYS A 145 10.65 -13.11 -6.86
N ASN A 146 9.32 -13.25 -6.92
CA ASN A 146 8.39 -12.14 -7.07
C ASN A 146 8.41 -11.18 -5.87
N GLN A 147 8.53 -11.69 -4.64
CA GLN A 147 8.61 -10.85 -3.44
C GLN A 147 9.95 -10.14 -3.32
N ARG A 148 11.04 -10.80 -3.70
CA ARG A 148 12.38 -10.19 -3.75
C ARG A 148 12.45 -9.02 -4.72
N LEU A 149 11.91 -9.17 -5.93
CA LEU A 149 11.87 -8.11 -6.94
C LEU A 149 11.12 -6.86 -6.45
N ARG A 150 10.05 -7.04 -5.65
CA ARG A 150 9.23 -5.93 -5.15
C ARG A 150 9.86 -5.09 -4.06
N ARG A 151 10.82 -5.65 -3.34
CA ARG A 151 11.52 -4.96 -2.23
C ARG A 151 12.73 -4.17 -2.70
N ARG A 152 13.09 -4.32 -3.97
CA ARG A 152 14.15 -3.51 -4.56
C ARG A 152 13.67 -2.07 -4.71
N SER A 153 14.60 -1.13 -4.58
CA SER A 153 14.33 0.29 -4.78
C SER A 153 13.89 0.61 -6.22
N ASP A 154 14.37 -0.20 -7.18
CA ASP A 154 14.12 -0.04 -8.62
C ASP A 154 12.71 -0.47 -9.07
N TYR A 155 11.89 -1.04 -8.19
CA TYR A 155 10.60 -1.64 -8.60
C TYR A 155 9.63 -0.65 -9.25
N ARG A 156 9.71 0.63 -8.86
CA ARG A 156 8.88 1.71 -9.39
C ARG A 156 9.57 2.52 -10.49
N GLU A 157 10.83 2.21 -10.79
CA GLU A 157 11.55 2.89 -11.86
C GLU A 157 10.94 2.50 -13.20
N ILE A 158 10.66 3.52 -14.00
CA ILE A 158 10.23 3.32 -15.37
C ILE A 158 11.52 3.05 -16.14
N GLY A 159 11.77 1.78 -16.45
CA GLY A 159 12.94 1.37 -17.25
C GLY A 159 13.03 2.18 -18.56
N PRO A 160 14.21 2.23 -19.20
CA PRO A 160 14.35 2.95 -20.45
C PRO A 160 13.28 2.47 -21.44
N LYS A 161 12.51 3.42 -21.99
CA LYS A 161 11.60 3.15 -23.12
C LYS A 161 12.45 2.46 -24.20
N ILE A 162 12.12 1.21 -24.51
CA ILE A 162 12.62 0.52 -25.71
C ILE A 162 12.05 1.27 -26.92
#